data_AF-A0A967L765-F1
#
_entry.id   AF-A0A967L765-F1
#
_cell.length_a   1.000
_cell.length_b   1.000
_cell.length_c   1.000
_cell.angle_alpha   90.00
_cell.angle_beta   90.00
_cell.angle_gamma   90.00
#
_symmetry.space_group_name_H-M   'P 1'
#
loop_
_entity.id
_entity.type
_entity.pdbx_description
1 polymer ?
#
loop_
_entity_poly.entity_id
_entity_poly.type
_entity_poly.pdbx_seq_one_letter_code
_entity_poly.pdbx_strand_id
1 'polypeptide(L)' 'MPEVPFQILLYYLYTPLERPGVFLEEQVALCERLELRGRILIAGEGINGTVSGRQAATKEYMRVMRADP' A
#
# COMPACT_ATOMS: atom_id res chain seq x y z
N MET A 1 -11.67 -18.92 -14.64
CA MET A 1 -11.34 -17.50 -14.93
C MET A 1 -9.88 -17.45 -15.37
N PRO A 2 -9.51 -16.67 -16.39
CA PRO A 2 -8.11 -16.51 -16.74
C PRO A 2 -7.34 -15.92 -15.55
N GLU A 3 -6.10 -16.35 -15.40
CA GLU A 3 -5.18 -15.80 -14.39
C GLU A 3 -4.93 -14.33 -14.75
N VAL A 4 -5.37 -13.40 -13.90
CA VAL A 4 -5.13 -11.97 -14.13
C VAL A 4 -3.70 -11.69 -13.67
N PRO A 5 -2.76 -11.36 -14.58
CA PRO A 5 -1.34 -11.28 -14.25
C PRO A 5 -1.02 -10.16 -13.26
N PHE A 6 -1.90 -9.15 -13.15
CA PHE A 6 -1.76 -7.99 -12.29
C PHE A 6 -3.07 -7.68 -11.57
N GLN A 7 -2.98 -7.15 -10.36
CA GLN A 7 -4.10 -6.72 -9.54
C GLN A 7 -3.92 -5.27 -9.14
N ILE A 8 -5.04 -4.55 -9.03
CA ILE A 8 -5.10 -3.20 -8.47
C ILE A 8 -5.68 -3.31 -7.07
N LEU A 9 -4.99 -2.72 -6.10
CA LEU A 9 -5.49 -2.46 -4.76
C LEU A 9 -5.97 -1.01 -4.71
N LEU A 10 -7.18 -0.80 -4.20
CA LEU A 10 -7.74 0.51 -3.90
C LEU A 10 -8.19 0.50 -2.43
N TYR A 11 -7.69 1.43 -1.62
CA TYR A 11 -7.93 1.43 -0.18
C TYR A 11 -7.84 2.84 0.41
N TYR A 12 -8.49 3.01 1.55
CA TYR A 12 -8.34 4.16 2.42
C TYR A 12 -8.51 3.73 3.89
N LEU A 13 -7.93 4.49 4.80
CA LEU A 13 -8.15 4.38 6.23
C LEU A 13 -7.99 5.75 6.87
N TYR A 14 -9.03 6.22 7.54
CA TYR A 14 -8.95 7.40 8.39
C TYR A 14 -8.50 6.97 9.78
N THR A 15 -7.32 7.40 10.17
CA THR A 15 -6.75 7.15 11.50
C THR A 15 -5.69 8.21 11.77
N PRO A 16 -5.60 8.77 13.00
CA PRO A 16 -4.52 9.68 13.34
C PRO A 16 -3.16 9.03 13.10
N LEU A 17 -2.34 9.63 12.23
CA LEU A 17 -0.96 9.22 12.00
C LEU A 17 -0.02 10.19 12.71
N GLU A 18 0.72 9.71 13.70
CA GLU A 18 1.64 10.54 14.49
C GLU A 18 2.82 11.08 13.65
N ARG A 19 3.32 10.26 12.71
CA ARG A 19 4.52 10.55 11.90
C ARG A 19 4.28 10.25 10.41
N PRO A 20 3.43 11.03 9.72
CA PRO A 20 3.04 10.74 8.34
C PRO A 20 4.23 10.72 7.36
N GLY A 21 5.28 11.51 7.63
CA GLY A 21 6.51 11.50 6.80
C GLY A 21 7.29 10.18 6.90
N VAL A 22 7.41 9.61 8.10
CA VAL A 22 8.07 8.31 8.29
C VAL A 22 7.26 7.20 7.61
N PHE A 23 5.93 7.23 7.78
CA PHE A 23 5.06 6.25 7.13
C PHE A 23 5.13 6.34 5.60
N LEU A 24 5.31 7.54 5.03
CA LEU A 24 5.57 7.71 3.60
C LEU A 24 6.84 7.00 3.15
N GLU A 25 7.96 7.18 3.86
CA GLU A 25 9.22 6.52 3.53
C GLU A 25 9.09 4.99 3.59
N GLU A 26 8.38 4.47 4.61
CA GLU A 26 8.08 3.04 4.76
C GLU A 26 7.23 2.51 3.59
N GLN A 27 6.19 3.25 3.18
CA GLN A 27 5.35 2.88 2.04
C GLN A 27 6.12 2.90 0.72
N VAL A 28 6.98 3.89 0.49
CA VAL A 28 7.85 3.97 -0.70
C VAL A 28 8.77 2.75 -0.74
N ALA A 29 9.51 2.47 0.34
CA ALA A 29 10.42 1.35 0.39
C ALA A 29 9.70 0.00 0.22
N LEU A 30 8.51 -0.15 0.80
CA LEU A 30 7.68 -1.34 0.65
C LEU A 30 7.21 -1.53 -0.80
N CYS A 31 6.71 -0.47 -1.45
CA CYS A 31 6.29 -0.54 -2.84
C CYS A 31 7.45 -0.84 -3.79
N GLU A 32 8.63 -0.24 -3.58
CA GLU A 32 9.84 -0.52 -4.36
C GLU A 32 10.29 -1.98 -4.23
N ARG A 33 10.37 -2.49 -2.99
CA ARG A 33 10.73 -3.88 -2.70
C ARG A 33 9.78 -4.90 -3.33
N LEU A 34 8.50 -4.56 -3.43
CA LEU A 34 7.45 -5.43 -3.98
C LEU A 34 7.17 -5.18 -5.48
N GLU A 35 7.93 -4.31 -6.13
CA GLU A 35 7.71 -3.88 -7.52
C GLU A 35 6.29 -3.35 -7.79
N LEU A 36 5.68 -2.69 -6.81
CA LEU A 36 4.36 -2.08 -6.95
C LEU A 36 4.47 -0.69 -7.57
N ARG A 37 3.47 -0.33 -8.39
CA ARG A 37 3.35 1.01 -8.99
C ARG A 37 2.01 1.61 -8.63
N GLY A 38 1.96 2.91 -8.36
CA GLY A 38 0.71 3.56 -8.01
C GLY A 38 0.90 4.90 -7.33
N ARG A 39 -0.12 5.32 -6.59
CA ARG A 39 -0.14 6.56 -5.82
C ARG A 39 -0.71 6.28 -4.43
N ILE A 40 -0.02 6.78 -3.41
CA ILE A 40 -0.49 6.77 -2.03
C ILE A 40 -0.43 8.20 -1.51
N LEU A 41 -1.55 8.67 -0.96
CA LEU A 41 -1.68 9.93 -0.24
C LEU A 41 -1.66 9.62 1.24
N ILE A 42 -0.78 10.30 1.98
CA ILE A 42 -0.62 10.14 3.42
C ILE A 42 -0.69 11.52 4.05
N ALA A 43 -1.54 11.65 5.05
CA ALA A 43 -1.74 12.87 5.82
C ALA A 43 -1.89 12.53 7.29
N GLY A 44 -1.92 13.54 8.18
CA GLY A 44 -2.13 13.29 9.61
C GLY A 44 -3.47 12.60 9.93
N GLU A 45 -4.45 12.69 9.03
CA GLU A 45 -5.77 12.05 9.17
C GLU A 45 -5.83 10.60 8.64
N GLY A 46 -4.76 10.10 8.01
CA GLY A 46 -4.69 8.72 7.54
C GLY A 46 -4.07 8.55 6.16
N ILE A 47 -4.55 7.53 5.44
CA ILE A 47 -3.98 7.05 4.18
C ILE A 47 -5.07 6.79 3.13
N ASN A 48 -4.78 7.12 1.87
CA ASN A 48 -5.57 6.76 0.70
C ASN A 48 -4.63 6.27 -0.41
N GLY A 49 -4.79 5.04 -0.88
CA GLY A 49 -3.85 4.42 -1.80
C GLY A 49 -4.49 3.68 -2.95
N THR A 50 -3.83 3.75 -4.10
CA THR A 50 -4.04 2.88 -5.25
C THR A 50 -2.70 2.34 -5.72
N VAL A 51 -2.50 1.03 -5.66
CA VAL A 51 -1.28 0.38 -6.17
C VAL A 51 -1.61 -0.83 -7.04
N SER A 52 -0.73 -1.14 -7.99
CA SER A 52 -0.87 -2.26 -8.92
C SER A 52 0.40 -3.09 -8.96
N GLY A 53 0.25 -4.40 -9.10
CA GLY A 53 1.36 -5.35 -9.19
C GLY A 53 0.89 -6.78 -9.40
N ARG A 54 1.84 -7.73 -9.44
CA ARG A 54 1.51 -9.16 -9.52
C ARG A 54 0.71 -9.58 -8.28
N GLN A 55 -0.14 -10.60 -8.41
CA GLN A 55 -0.98 -11.06 -7.30
C GLN A 55 -0.19 -11.44 -6.03
N ALA A 56 1.02 -12.00 -6.16
CA ALA A 56 1.86 -12.30 -5.00
C ALA A 56 2.32 -11.02 -4.27
N ALA A 57 2.71 -9.99 -5.02
CA ALA A 57 3.16 -8.72 -4.47
C ALA A 57 2.02 -7.96 -3.78
N THR A 58 0.83 -7.94 -4.37
CA THR A 58 -0.35 -7.30 -3.76
C THR A 58 -0.82 -8.04 -2.51
N LYS A 59 -0.75 -9.38 -2.48
CA LYS A 59 -1.03 -10.18 -1.28
C LYS A 59 -0.06 -9.87 -0.14
N GLU A 60 1.23 -9.78 -0.45
CA GLU A 60 2.26 -9.44 0.53
C GLU A 60 2.09 -8.01 1.06
N TYR A 61 1.78 -7.04 0.18
CA TYR A 61 1.47 -5.67 0.60
C TYR A 61 0.29 -5.62 1.58
N MET A 62 -0.81 -6.31 1.26
CA MET A 62 -1.97 -6.39 2.16
C MET A 62 -1.62 -7.05 3.50
N ARG A 63 -0.75 -8.06 3.50
CA ARG A 63 -0.31 -8.74 4.73
C ARG A 63 0.48 -7.78 5.64
N VAL A 64 1.41 -7.02 5.08
CA VAL A 64 2.18 -6.01 5.82
C VAL A 64 1.25 -4.93 6.36
N MET A 65 0.39 -4.36 5.51
CA MET A 65 -0.57 -3.31 5.92
C MET A 65 -1.55 -3.75 7.01
N ARG A 66 -1.95 -5.03 7.04
CA ARG A 66 -2.87 -5.57 8.06
C ARG A 66 -2.17 -5.99 9.37
N ALA A 67 -0.85 -6.08 9.36
CA ALA A 67 -0.05 -6.40 10.54
C ALA A 67 0.35 -5.14 11.32
N ASP A 68 0.23 -3.97 10.68
CA ASP A 68 0.39 -2.66 11.31
C ASP A 68 -0.85 -2.36 12.18
N PRO A 69 -0.69 -2.16 13.51
CA PRO A 69 -1.80 -2.05 14.46
C PRO A 69 -2.67 -0.80 14.34
#